data_AF-A0A4W6EJN5-F1
#
_entry.id   AF-A0A4W6EJN5-F1
#
_cell.length_a   1.000
_cell.length_b   1.000
_cell.length_c   1.000
_cell.angle_alpha   90.00
_cell.angle_beta   90.00
_cell.angle_gamma   90.00
#
_symmetry.space_group_name_H-M   'P 1'
#
loop_
_entity.id
_entity.type
_entity.pdbx_description
1 polymer ?
#
loop_
_entity_poly.entity_id
_entity_poly.type
_entity_poly.pdbx_seq_one_letter_code
_entity_poly.pdbx_strand_id
1 'polypeptide(L)'
;MTYLQMMMSYLYCGGTESLKTNVPDLLELLSAASLFQLGALQRHCELICSHHINLDNAVSIYKTAKAHGSLELSSFCEGYFLQQMPALLEREGFRTLLLGPPAARQGNNSTSTLVHSRGDSPLEELEATLAQRLRSLYVTSRV
;
A
#
# COMPACT_ATOMS: atom_id res chain seq x y z
N MET A 1 6.15 -20.79 6.90
CA MET A 1 7.08 -21.17 5.81
C MET A 1 7.88 -19.94 5.47
N THR A 2 9.22 -19.99 5.47
CA THR A 2 10.06 -18.80 5.34
C THR A 2 10.07 -18.29 3.88
N TYR A 3 9.97 -16.97 3.67
CA TYR A 3 9.92 -16.32 2.35
C TYR A 3 11.05 -16.76 1.40
N LEU A 4 12.23 -17.09 1.94
CA LEU A 4 13.38 -17.63 1.18
C LEU A 4 13.01 -18.92 0.46
N GLN A 5 12.29 -19.84 1.10
CA GLN A 5 11.87 -21.09 0.48
C GLN A 5 10.89 -20.86 -0.67
N MET A 6 10.00 -19.86 -0.53
CA MET A 6 9.07 -19.47 -1.59
C MET A 6 9.80 -18.83 -2.78
N MET A 7 10.80 -17.99 -2.50
CA MET A 7 11.65 -17.37 -3.51
C MET A 7 12.46 -18.42 -4.30
N MET A 8 13.04 -19.40 -3.60
CA MET A 8 13.77 -20.50 -4.23
C MET A 8 12.83 -21.40 -5.04
N SER A 9 11.65 -21.74 -4.52
CA SER A 9 10.64 -22.51 -5.27
C SER A 9 10.25 -21.82 -6.57
N TYR A 10 10.06 -20.49 -6.55
CA TYR A 10 9.76 -19.73 -7.76
C TYR A 10 10.90 -19.78 -8.78
N LEU A 11 12.15 -19.57 -8.34
CA LEU A 11 13.32 -19.57 -9.23
C LEU A 11 13.59 -20.94 -9.87
N TYR A 12 13.38 -22.03 -9.13
CA TYR A 12 13.71 -23.38 -9.61
C TYR A 12 12.54 -24.10 -10.29
N CYS A 13 11.30 -23.81 -9.89
CA CYS A 13 10.12 -24.54 -10.36
C CYS A 13 9.16 -23.66 -11.19
N GLY A 14 9.44 -22.37 -11.33
CA GLY A 14 8.65 -21.42 -12.14
C GLY A 14 7.23 -21.16 -11.62
N GLY A 15 6.84 -21.76 -10.50
CA GLY A 15 5.49 -21.76 -9.97
C GLY A 15 5.41 -21.26 -8.54
N THR A 16 4.38 -20.47 -8.26
CA THR A 16 3.96 -19.99 -6.94
C THR A 16 2.73 -20.74 -6.45
N GLU A 17 2.50 -21.98 -6.88
CA GLU A 17 1.32 -22.79 -6.52
C GLU A 17 1.11 -22.95 -5.00
N SER A 18 2.16 -22.70 -4.21
CA SER A 18 2.15 -22.66 -2.75
C SER A 18 1.88 -21.27 -2.11
N LEU A 19 1.73 -20.19 -2.89
CA LEU A 19 1.31 -18.85 -2.43
C LEU A 19 -0.20 -18.84 -2.09
N LYS A 20 -0.67 -19.86 -1.38
CA LYS A 20 -2.08 -19.95 -1.01
C LYS A 20 -2.34 -19.10 0.22
N THR A 21 -3.01 -17.97 -0.03
CA THR A 21 -4.08 -17.36 0.80
C THR A 21 -3.72 -16.48 1.99
N ASN A 22 -2.47 -16.42 2.45
CA ASN A 22 -2.11 -15.53 3.56
C ASN A 22 -1.50 -14.22 3.05
N VAL A 23 -2.25 -13.11 3.13
CA VAL A 23 -1.81 -11.78 2.66
C VAL A 23 -0.56 -11.28 3.40
N PRO A 24 -0.43 -11.40 4.73
CA PRO A 24 0.82 -11.14 5.43
C PRO A 24 2.07 -11.80 4.81
N ASP A 25 2.03 -13.12 4.59
CA ASP A 25 3.17 -13.85 4.02
C ASP A 25 3.47 -13.39 2.58
N LEU A 26 2.41 -13.05 1.82
CA LEU A 26 2.52 -12.48 0.48
C LEU A 26 3.20 -11.11 0.48
N LEU A 27 2.90 -10.26 1.47
CA LEU A 27 3.52 -8.94 1.59
C LEU A 27 5.01 -9.06 1.97
N GLU A 28 5.36 -9.98 2.86
CA GLU A 28 6.79 -10.28 3.15
C GLU A 28 7.53 -10.76 1.90
N LEU A 29 6.89 -11.61 1.10
CA LEU A 29 7.47 -12.07 -0.15
C LEU A 29 7.61 -10.96 -1.20
N LEU A 30 6.62 -10.05 -1.30
CA LEU A 30 6.71 -8.86 -2.14
C LEU A 30 7.90 -8.00 -1.72
N SER A 31 8.09 -7.78 -0.41
CA SER A 31 9.25 -7.05 0.13
C SER A 31 10.57 -7.73 -0.21
N ALA A 32 10.65 -9.06 -0.06
CA ALA A 32 11.84 -9.82 -0.42
C ALA A 32 12.11 -9.75 -1.93
N ALA A 33 11.09 -9.93 -2.77
CA ALA A 33 11.22 -9.87 -4.23
C ALA A 33 11.73 -8.50 -4.69
N SER A 34 11.25 -7.42 -4.09
CA SER A 34 11.76 -6.06 -4.31
C SER A 34 13.23 -5.92 -3.89
N LEU A 35 13.60 -6.39 -2.70
CA LEU A 35 14.96 -6.32 -2.17
C LEU A 35 15.97 -7.09 -3.03
N PHE A 36 15.59 -8.28 -3.51
CA PHE A 36 16.42 -9.12 -4.38
C PHE A 36 16.25 -8.79 -5.88
N GLN A 37 15.51 -7.74 -6.23
CA GLN A 37 15.28 -7.28 -7.61
C GLN A 37 14.67 -8.35 -8.53
N LEU A 38 13.81 -9.19 -7.98
CA LEU A 38 13.10 -10.25 -8.70
C LEU A 38 11.81 -9.71 -9.32
N GLY A 39 11.92 -8.91 -10.38
CA GLY A 39 10.80 -8.18 -10.99
C GLY A 39 9.60 -9.05 -11.39
N ALA A 40 9.83 -10.25 -11.94
CA ALA A 40 8.75 -11.17 -12.32
C ALA A 40 7.96 -11.70 -11.10
N LEU A 41 8.67 -12.02 -10.00
CA LEU A 41 8.04 -12.45 -8.75
C LEU A 41 7.32 -11.30 -8.06
N GLN A 42 7.94 -10.11 -8.03
CA GLN A 42 7.31 -8.91 -7.49
C GLN A 42 5.99 -8.65 -8.23
N ARG A 43 6.03 -8.63 -9.57
CA ARG A 43 4.84 -8.44 -10.40
C ARG A 43 3.75 -9.47 -10.12
N HIS A 44 4.14 -10.73 -9.91
CA HIS A 44 3.20 -11.78 -9.58
C HIS A 44 2.56 -11.57 -8.20
N CYS A 45 3.33 -11.18 -7.19
CA CYS A 45 2.81 -10.84 -5.87
C CYS A 45 1.83 -9.66 -5.92
N GLU A 46 2.11 -8.64 -6.74
CA GLU A 46 1.22 -7.50 -6.95
C GLU A 46 -0.15 -7.92 -7.47
N LEU A 47 -0.19 -8.80 -8.47
CA LEU A 47 -1.45 -9.31 -9.02
C LEU A 47 -2.26 -10.05 -7.96
N ILE A 48 -1.62 -10.94 -7.19
CA ILE A 48 -2.31 -11.67 -6.12
C ILE A 48 -2.82 -10.70 -5.04
N CYS A 49 -2.01 -9.72 -4.62
CA CYS A 49 -2.44 -8.68 -3.68
C CYS A 49 -3.69 -7.94 -4.18
N SER A 50 -3.72 -7.57 -5.46
CA SER A 50 -4.87 -6.86 -6.06
C SER A 50 -6.15 -7.71 -6.04
N HIS A 51 -6.04 -9.03 -6.25
CA HIS A 51 -7.18 -9.95 -6.21
C HIS A 51 -7.71 -10.21 -4.79
N HIS A 52 -6.85 -10.13 -3.78
CA HIS A 52 -7.18 -10.44 -2.38
C HIS A 52 -7.39 -9.21 -1.50
N ILE A 53 -7.45 -8.01 -2.09
CA ILE A 53 -7.70 -6.78 -1.33
C ILE A 53 -9.09 -6.79 -0.69
N ASN A 54 -9.18 -6.35 0.57
CA ASN A 54 -10.41 -6.17 1.32
C ASN A 54 -10.25 -5.04 2.36
N LEU A 55 -11.31 -4.72 3.09
CA LEU A 55 -11.33 -3.63 4.07
C LEU A 55 -10.27 -3.78 5.18
N ASP A 56 -9.91 -5.01 5.54
CA ASP A 56 -9.00 -5.29 6.65
C ASP A 56 -7.52 -5.22 6.23
N ASN A 57 -7.21 -5.55 4.98
CA ASN A 57 -5.83 -5.61 4.47
C ASN A 57 -5.45 -4.50 3.48
N ALA A 58 -6.40 -3.68 3.00
CA ALA A 58 -6.12 -2.68 1.96
C ALA A 58 -5.04 -1.67 2.38
N VAL A 59 -5.00 -1.28 3.66
CA VAL A 59 -3.99 -0.34 4.18
C VAL A 59 -2.60 -0.97 4.24
N SER A 60 -2.47 -2.23 4.66
CA SER A 60 -1.16 -2.90 4.71
C SER A 60 -0.62 -3.17 3.32
N ILE A 61 -1.48 -3.58 2.37
CA ILE A 61 -1.11 -3.74 0.97
C ILE A 61 -0.62 -2.40 0.39
N TYR A 62 -1.37 -1.31 0.60
CA TYR A 62 -0.99 0.02 0.11
C TYR A 62 0.37 0.49 0.64
N LYS A 63 0.59 0.38 1.96
CA LYS A 63 1.86 0.77 2.59
C LYS A 63 3.04 -0.02 2.02
N THR A 64 2.86 -1.33 1.86
CA THR A 64 3.90 -2.20 1.30
C THR A 64 4.17 -1.85 -0.16
N ALA A 65 3.12 -1.62 -0.95
CA ALA A 65 3.26 -1.18 -2.35
C ALA A 65 4.07 0.12 -2.47
N LYS A 66 3.73 1.14 -1.66
CA LYS A 66 4.47 2.41 -1.64
C LYS A 66 5.93 2.23 -1.18
N ALA A 67 6.18 1.45 -0.13
CA ALA A 67 7.52 1.20 0.40
C ALA A 67 8.45 0.53 -0.63
N HIS A 68 7.90 -0.31 -1.50
CA HIS A 68 8.65 -1.07 -2.51
C HIS A 68 8.52 -0.52 -3.94
N GLY A 69 7.98 0.70 -4.10
CA GLY A 69 7.88 1.37 -5.40
C GLY A 69 6.92 0.69 -6.39
N SER A 70 5.97 -0.10 -5.90
CA SER A 70 4.96 -0.75 -6.73
C SER A 70 3.87 0.25 -7.15
N LEU A 71 4.12 0.95 -8.25
CA LEU A 71 3.25 2.02 -8.76
C LEU A 71 1.87 1.49 -9.13
N GLU A 72 1.78 0.37 -9.84
CA GLU A 72 0.49 -0.17 -10.27
C GLU A 72 -0.38 -0.66 -9.10
N LEU A 73 0.21 -1.38 -8.14
CA LEU A 73 -0.52 -1.87 -6.97
C LEU A 73 -0.96 -0.70 -6.07
N SER A 74 -0.10 0.31 -5.89
CA SER A 74 -0.47 1.51 -5.12
C SER A 74 -1.64 2.27 -5.76
N SER A 75 -1.59 2.48 -7.08
CA SER A 75 -2.68 3.05 -7.87
C SER A 75 -3.98 2.24 -7.77
N PHE A 76 -3.88 0.91 -7.77
CA PHE A 76 -5.02 0.02 -7.61
C PHE A 76 -5.65 0.17 -6.21
N CYS A 77 -4.84 0.17 -5.16
CA CYS A 77 -5.29 0.42 -3.79
C CYS A 77 -5.99 1.77 -3.63
N GLU A 78 -5.48 2.83 -4.25
CA GLU A 78 -6.10 4.17 -4.25
C GLU A 78 -7.48 4.15 -4.91
N GLY A 79 -7.62 3.43 -6.03
CA GLY A 79 -8.93 3.19 -6.66
C GLY A 79 -9.90 2.45 -5.75
N TYR A 80 -9.42 1.39 -5.08
CA TYR A 80 -10.21 0.65 -4.09
C TYR A 80 -10.62 1.54 -2.90
N PHE A 81 -9.72 2.41 -2.42
CA PHE A 81 -10.01 3.37 -1.36
C PHE A 81 -11.12 4.33 -1.75
N LEU A 82 -11.13 4.85 -2.98
CA LEU A 82 -12.22 5.69 -3.48
C LEU A 82 -13.54 4.92 -3.52
N GLN A 83 -13.51 3.67 -3.99
CA GLN A 83 -14.71 2.85 -4.13
C GLN A 83 -15.33 2.45 -2.77
N GLN A 84 -14.50 2.13 -1.79
CA GLN A 84 -14.92 1.62 -0.47
C GLN A 84 -14.74 2.64 0.66
N MET A 85 -14.57 3.92 0.32
CA MET A 85 -14.23 4.98 1.27
C MET A 85 -15.16 5.05 2.50
N PRO A 86 -16.49 4.94 2.36
CA PRO A 86 -17.38 4.99 3.52
C PRO A 86 -17.11 3.88 4.53
N ALA A 87 -16.93 2.64 4.07
CA ALA A 87 -16.65 1.49 4.92
C ALA A 87 -15.23 1.53 5.50
N LEU A 88 -14.26 2.07 4.75
CA LEU A 88 -12.89 2.23 5.22
C LEU A 88 -12.76 3.30 6.32
N LEU A 89 -13.58 4.36 6.31
CA LEU A 89 -13.57 5.40 7.34
C LEU A 89 -13.97 4.89 8.73
N GLU A 90 -14.65 3.74 8.81
CA GLU A 90 -14.98 3.05 10.05
C GLU A 90 -13.79 2.22 10.60
N ARG A 91 -12.75 1.99 9.78
CA ARG A 91 -11.58 1.20 10.16
C ARG A 91 -10.46 2.08 10.72
N GLU A 92 -10.01 1.76 11.94
CA GLU A 92 -8.94 2.50 12.62
C GLU A 92 -7.63 2.57 11.80
N GLY A 93 -7.28 1.49 11.11
CA GLY A 93 -6.08 1.44 10.28
C GLY A 93 -6.10 2.48 9.15
N PHE A 94 -7.25 2.68 8.51
CA PHE A 94 -7.41 3.68 7.45
C PHE A 94 -7.49 5.10 8.03
N ARG A 95 -8.16 5.29 9.16
CA ARG A 95 -8.17 6.59 9.88
C ARG A 95 -6.77 7.01 10.30
N THR A 96 -5.95 6.08 10.77
CA THR A 96 -4.55 6.35 11.16
C THR A 96 -3.69 6.67 9.93
N LEU A 97 -3.96 6.03 8.79
CA LEU A 97 -3.35 6.40 7.52
C LEU A 97 -3.71 7.85 7.13
N LEU A 98 -4.97 8.25 7.32
CA LEU A 98 -5.49 9.57 6.97
C LEU A 98 -5.17 10.70 7.95
N LEU A 99 -4.99 10.41 9.24
CA LEU A 99 -4.89 11.44 10.29
C LEU A 99 -3.51 11.45 10.96
N GLY A 100 -2.65 10.50 10.61
CA GLY A 100 -1.43 10.19 11.33
C GLY A 100 -1.68 9.53 12.69
N PRO A 101 -0.62 9.10 13.39
CA PRO A 101 -0.74 8.54 14.73
C PRO A 101 -1.35 9.56 15.71
N PRO A 102 -2.25 9.15 16.62
CA PRO A 102 -2.92 10.07 17.56
C PRO A 102 -1.94 10.83 18.48
N ALA A 103 -0.73 10.31 18.70
CA ALA A 103 0.32 10.93 19.52
C ALA A 103 0.95 12.20 18.91
N ALA A 104 0.79 12.44 17.59
CA ALA A 104 1.32 13.66 16.95
C ALA A 104 0.46 14.91 17.23
N ARG A 105 -0.67 14.77 17.92
CA ARG A 105 -1.64 15.85 18.17
C ARG A 105 -1.53 16.50 19.55
N GLN A 106 -0.63 16.02 20.42
CA GLN A 106 -0.45 16.56 21.77
C GLN A 106 1.02 16.90 22.03
N GLY A 107 1.42 18.11 21.60
CA GLY A 107 2.76 18.65 21.77
C GLY A 107 2.75 20.16 21.65
N ASN A 108 2.28 20.81 22.71
CA ASN A 108 2.19 22.24 22.88
C ASN A 108 3.61 22.87 23.01
N ASN A 109 3.78 24.03 22.35
CA ASN A 109 4.68 25.17 22.62
C ASN A 109 6.08 24.98 23.26
N SER A 110 7.07 25.56 22.54
CA SER A 110 8.39 26.04 22.98
C SER A 110 9.56 25.06 22.85
N THR A 111 10.27 25.12 21.72
CA THR A 111 11.71 25.46 21.60
C THR A 111 12.22 25.06 20.21
N SER A 112 13.02 25.95 19.62
CA SER A 112 13.66 25.74 18.33
C SER A 112 14.62 24.55 18.39
N THR A 113 14.34 23.49 17.63
CA THR A 113 15.40 22.64 17.06
C THR A 113 15.06 22.31 15.62
N LEU A 114 15.90 22.88 14.78
CA LEU A 114 15.97 22.75 13.34
C LEU A 114 16.11 21.27 12.96
N VAL A 115 15.05 20.65 12.46
CA VAL A 115 15.19 19.56 11.50
C VAL A 115 14.08 19.71 10.47
N HIS A 116 14.48 20.19 9.29
CA HIS A 116 13.72 20.05 8.08
C HIS A 116 13.43 18.56 7.85
N SER A 117 12.18 18.13 8.05
CA SER A 117 11.60 16.98 7.34
C SER A 117 10.52 17.52 6.42
N ARG A 118 10.97 18.32 5.45
CA ARG A 118 10.23 18.70 4.26
C ARG A 118 10.19 17.47 3.34
N GLY A 119 9.40 16.48 3.73
CA GLY A 119 8.95 15.41 2.86
C GLY A 119 7.43 15.46 2.96
N ASP A 120 6.77 15.73 1.83
CA ASP A 120 5.33 15.70 1.70
C ASP A 120 4.80 14.51 2.49
N SER A 121 3.90 14.78 3.45
CA SER A 121 3.41 13.67 4.27
C SER A 121 2.79 12.64 3.30
N PRO A 122 3.03 11.33 3.49
CA PRO A 122 2.45 10.30 2.61
C PRO A 122 0.92 10.39 2.56
N LEU A 123 0.35 11.05 3.56
CA LEU A 123 -1.03 11.51 3.60
C LEU A 123 -1.36 12.58 2.55
N GLU A 124 -0.59 13.67 2.47
CA GLU A 124 -0.81 14.76 1.52
C GLU A 124 -0.70 14.25 0.08
N GLU A 125 0.25 13.35 -0.20
CA GLU A 125 0.36 12.69 -1.49
C GLU A 125 -0.88 11.82 -1.78
N LEU A 126 -1.36 11.05 -0.80
CA LEU A 126 -2.56 10.23 -0.93
C LEU A 126 -3.80 11.11 -1.16
N GLU A 127 -3.99 12.18 -0.37
CA GLU A 127 -5.09 13.12 -0.52
C GLU A 127 -5.09 13.79 -1.90
N ALA A 128 -3.94 14.27 -2.35
CA ALA A 128 -3.78 14.87 -3.68
C ALA A 128 -4.14 13.87 -4.78
N THR A 129 -3.68 12.62 -4.64
CA THR A 129 -3.92 11.56 -5.62
C THR A 129 -5.40 11.16 -5.68
N LEU A 130 -6.05 10.98 -4.51
CA LEU A 130 -7.47 10.68 -4.41
C LEU A 130 -8.33 11.82 -5.00
N ALA A 131 -8.01 13.07 -4.66
CA ALA A 131 -8.70 14.24 -5.18
C ALA A 131 -8.57 14.35 -6.71
N GLN A 132 -7.36 14.10 -7.24
CA GLN A 132 -7.12 14.15 -8.69
C GLN A 132 -7.89 13.05 -9.43
N ARG A 133 -7.92 11.83 -8.91
CA ARG A 133 -8.68 10.73 -9.53
C ARG A 133 -10.18 10.99 -9.50
N LEU A 134 -10.71 11.51 -8.39
CA LEU A 134 -12.13 11.84 -8.27
C LEU A 134 -12.54 12.93 -9.29
N ARG A 135 -11.71 13.96 -9.48
CA ARG A 135 -11.90 14.97 -10.53
C ARG A 135 -11.87 14.36 -11.94
N SER A 136 -10.90 13.49 -12.22
CA SER A 136 -10.80 12.81 -13.52
C SER A 136 -12.07 12.01 -13.82
N LEU A 137 -12.56 11.22 -12.86
CA LEU A 137 -13.79 10.42 -13.00
C LEU A 137 -15.01 11.30 -13.26
N TYR A 138 -15.10 12.44 -12.57
CA TYR A 138 -16.20 13.38 -12.75
C TYR A 138 -16.21 14.03 -14.14
N VAL A 139 -15.04 14.40 -14.66
CA VAL A 139 -14.91 14.97 -16.02
C VAL A 139 -15.28 13.92 -17.06
N THR A 140 -14.79 12.68 -16.94
CA THR A 140 -15.11 11.60 -17.88
C THR A 140 -16.58 11.18 -17.86
N SER A 141 -17.28 11.36 -16.75
CA SER A 141 -18.72 11.06 -16.64
C SER A 141 -19.63 12.12 -17.29
N ARG A 142 -19.10 13.29 -17.63
CA ARG A 142 -19.85 14.42 -18.19
C ARG A 142 -19.73 14.55 -19.71
N VAL A 143 -18.91 13.71 -20.35
CA VAL A 143 -18.74 13.58 -21.80
C VAL A 143 -19.55 12.39 -22.27
#